data_AF-A0A7C5V0U3-F1
#
_entry.id   AF-A0A7C5V0U3-F1
#
_cell.length_a   1.000
_cell.length_b   1.000
_cell.length_c   1.000
_cell.angle_alpha   90.00
_cell.angle_beta   90.00
_cell.angle_gamma   90.00
#
_symmetry.space_group_name_H-M   'P 1'
#
loop_
_entity.id
_entity.type
_entity.pdbx_description
1 polymer ?
#
loop_
_entity_poly.entity_id
_entity_poly.type
_entity_poly.pdbx_seq_one_letter_code
_entity_poly.pdbx_strand_id
1 'polypeptide(L)'
;MKDEFYINKRRFVHFKNLIENYTRTKRHLEEYAEILPYEKIQQVIQKQRRREEQIDNIQKAILNEHDRENEVRNLVKNYLYTEGYLKHYRDKLPKQIVNNMLKKQVFRKIQLENLIKKVDEEK
;
A
#
# COMPACT_ATOMS: atom_id res chain seq x y z
N MET A 1 -20.86 -4.51 -11.44
CA MET A 1 -21.28 -3.10 -11.25
C MET A 1 -21.45 -2.68 -9.79
N LYS A 2 -22.33 -3.29 -8.98
CA LYS A 2 -22.52 -2.89 -7.55
C LYS A 2 -21.25 -3.03 -6.70
N ASP A 3 -20.45 -4.07 -6.94
CA ASP A 3 -19.23 -4.33 -6.17
C ASP A 3 -18.11 -3.34 -6.48
N GLU A 4 -17.97 -2.94 -7.73
CA GLU A 4 -16.98 -1.97 -8.18
C GLU A 4 -17.26 -0.57 -7.62
N PHE A 5 -18.54 -0.16 -7.58
CA PHE A 5 -18.94 1.07 -6.91
C PHE A 5 -18.58 1.06 -5.42
N TYR A 6 -18.81 -0.06 -4.73
CA TYR A 6 -18.49 -0.20 -3.31
C TYR A 6 -16.97 -0.23 -3.06
N ILE A 7 -16.20 -0.87 -3.93
CA ILE A 7 -14.73 -0.87 -3.92
C ILE A 7 -14.21 0.55 -4.13
N ASN A 8 -14.72 1.27 -5.13
CA ASN A 8 -14.31 2.64 -5.41
C ASN A 8 -14.70 3.59 -4.27
N LYS A 9 -15.86 3.40 -3.62
CA LYS A 9 -16.22 4.15 -2.42
C LYS A 9 -15.18 3.99 -1.30
N ARG A 10 -14.70 2.76 -1.05
CA ARG A 10 -13.62 2.51 -0.07
C ARG A 10 -12.30 3.15 -0.50
N ARG A 11 -11.95 3.06 -1.79
CA ARG A 11 -10.76 3.70 -2.37
C ARG A 11 -10.80 5.22 -2.20
N PHE A 12 -11.94 5.86 -2.46
CA PHE A 12 -12.12 7.31 -2.26
C PHE A 12 -11.94 7.74 -0.80
N VAL A 13 -12.52 7.00 0.16
CA VAL A 13 -12.30 7.28 1.58
C VAL A 13 -10.82 7.16 1.94
N HIS A 14 -10.14 6.13 1.43
CA HIS A 14 -8.72 5.97 1.67
C HIS A 14 -7.88 7.08 1.04
N PHE A 15 -8.19 7.46 -0.21
CA PHE A 15 -7.57 8.55 -0.94
C PHE A 15 -7.67 9.87 -0.18
N LYS A 16 -8.88 10.23 0.27
CA LYS A 16 -9.12 11.43 1.08
C LYS A 16 -8.23 11.46 2.32
N ASN A 17 -8.20 10.35 3.06
CA ASN A 17 -7.38 10.24 4.27
C ASN A 17 -5.87 10.39 3.98
N LEU A 18 -5.38 9.89 2.85
CA LEU A 18 -3.98 10.04 2.47
C LEU A 18 -3.64 11.48 2.11
N ILE A 19 -4.49 12.14 1.31
CA ILE A 19 -4.33 13.55 0.93
C ILE A 19 -4.32 14.45 2.16
N GLU A 20 -5.29 14.28 3.08
CA GLU A 20 -5.34 15.09 4.31
C GLU A 20 -4.08 14.90 5.16
N ASN A 21 -3.63 13.66 5.35
CA ASN A 21 -2.42 13.38 6.11
C ASN A 21 -1.15 13.90 5.43
N TYR A 22 -1.07 13.80 4.10
CA TYR A 22 0.03 14.31 3.30
C TYR A 22 0.11 15.83 3.44
N THR A 23 -0.99 16.55 3.17
CA THR A 23 -1.07 18.01 3.25
C THR A 23 -0.75 18.51 4.66
N ARG A 24 -1.32 17.90 5.70
CA ARG A 24 -1.03 18.27 7.09
C ARG A 24 0.44 18.09 7.44
N THR A 25 1.03 16.97 7.02
CA THR A 25 2.45 16.68 7.31
C THR A 25 3.36 17.62 6.53
N LYS A 26 2.99 18.00 5.30
CA LYS A 26 3.75 18.97 4.49
C LYS A 26 3.74 20.34 5.15
N ARG A 27 2.57 20.83 5.59
CA ARG A 27 2.45 22.08 6.35
C ARG A 27 3.29 22.05 7.63
N HIS A 28 3.26 20.96 8.39
CA HIS A 28 4.11 20.84 9.59
C HIS A 28 5.60 20.89 9.29
N LEU A 29 6.05 20.33 8.15
CA LEU A 29 7.44 20.49 7.73
C LEU A 29 7.74 21.93 7.34
N GLU A 30 6.84 22.60 6.63
CA GLU A 30 7.01 24.02 6.26
C GLU A 30 7.10 24.93 7.50
N GLU A 31 6.28 24.69 8.52
CA GLU A 31 6.22 25.51 9.74
C GLU A 31 7.32 25.19 10.77
N TYR A 32 7.76 23.93 10.86
CA TYR A 32 8.58 23.45 11.99
C TYR A 32 9.84 22.69 11.58
N ALA A 33 10.24 22.69 10.30
CA ALA A 33 11.46 21.98 9.87
C ALA A 33 12.71 22.45 10.64
N GLU A 34 12.82 23.74 10.94
CA GLU A 34 14.00 24.32 11.58
C GLU A 34 14.25 23.80 13.01
N ILE A 35 13.19 23.37 13.70
CA ILE A 35 13.27 22.83 15.06
C ILE A 35 13.39 21.30 15.10
N LEU A 36 13.30 20.63 13.95
CA LEU A 36 13.36 19.17 13.87
C LEU A 36 14.79 18.69 13.57
N PRO A 37 15.26 17.61 14.23
CA PRO A 37 16.52 16.97 13.87
C PRO A 37 16.50 16.50 12.41
N TYR A 38 17.64 16.61 11.71
CA TYR A 38 17.78 16.21 10.30
C TYR A 38 17.27 14.79 10.02
N GLU A 39 17.61 13.81 10.86
CA GLU A 39 17.14 12.43 10.71
C GLU A 39 15.62 12.32 10.75
N LYS A 40 14.96 13.13 11.61
CA LYS A 40 13.51 13.16 11.71
C LYS A 40 12.89 13.71 10.45
N ILE A 41 13.46 14.78 9.90
CA ILE A 41 13.05 15.36 8.61
C ILE A 41 13.15 14.31 7.50
N GLN A 42 14.26 13.58 7.41
CA GLN A 42 14.45 12.52 6.41
C GLN A 42 13.41 11.40 6.54
N GLN A 43 13.12 10.94 7.75
CA GLN A 43 12.07 9.93 7.99
C GLN A 43 10.68 10.43 7.55
N VAL A 44 10.36 11.69 7.83
CA VAL A 44 9.09 12.29 7.43
C VAL A 44 9.01 12.42 5.90
N ILE A 45 10.08 12.87 5.23
CA ILE A 45 10.16 12.95 3.77
C ILE A 45 9.95 11.57 3.14
N GLN A 46 10.63 10.53 3.64
CA GLN A 46 10.43 9.17 3.14
C GLN A 46 8.99 8.69 3.33
N LYS A 47 8.37 9.02 4.46
CA LYS A 47 6.96 8.70 4.71
C LYS A 47 6.03 9.45 3.75
N GLN A 48 6.36 10.69 3.39
CA GLN A 48 5.60 11.49 2.43
C GLN A 48 5.70 10.94 1.00
N ARG A 49 6.90 10.53 0.55
CA ARG A 49 7.08 9.85 -0.75
C ARG A 49 6.23 8.59 -0.86
N ARG A 50 6.20 7.75 0.19
CA ARG A 50 5.33 6.56 0.22
C ARG A 50 3.85 6.91 0.15
N ARG A 51 3.43 8.06 0.69
CA ARG A 51 2.03 8.51 0.59
C ARG A 51 1.73 9.01 -0.82
N GLU A 52 2.63 9.73 -1.48
CA GLU A 52 2.49 10.12 -2.89
C GLU A 52 2.33 8.90 -3.79
N GLU A 53 3.18 7.89 -3.63
CA GLU A 53 3.05 6.61 -4.34
C GLU A 53 1.70 5.94 -4.06
N GLN A 54 1.21 5.95 -2.81
CA GLN A 54 -0.11 5.39 -2.49
C GLN A 54 -1.26 6.18 -3.11
N ILE A 55 -1.16 7.50 -3.14
CA ILE A 55 -2.13 8.41 -3.76
C ILE A 55 -2.25 8.10 -5.26
N ASP A 56 -1.13 8.05 -5.97
CA ASP A 56 -1.07 7.74 -7.41
C ASP A 56 -1.66 6.35 -7.71
N ASN A 57 -1.27 5.34 -6.94
CA ASN A 57 -1.81 3.98 -7.09
C ASN A 57 -3.33 3.92 -6.87
N ILE A 58 -3.86 4.67 -5.90
CA ILE A 58 -5.31 4.69 -5.64
C ILE A 58 -6.05 5.44 -6.75
N GLN A 59 -5.48 6.53 -7.30
CA GLN A 59 -6.06 7.24 -8.44
C GLN A 59 -6.17 6.32 -9.66
N LYS A 60 -5.08 5.65 -10.03
CA LYS A 60 -5.06 4.66 -11.12
C LYS A 60 -6.10 3.57 -10.92
N ALA A 61 -6.21 3.05 -9.70
CA ALA A 61 -7.21 2.03 -9.36
C ALA A 61 -8.65 2.55 -9.44
N ILE A 62 -8.92 3.82 -9.11
CA ILE A 62 -10.26 4.43 -9.24
C ILE A 62 -10.62 4.65 -10.72
N LEU A 63 -9.65 5.09 -11.53
CA LEU A 63 -9.83 5.39 -12.96
C LEU A 63 -9.84 4.13 -13.84
N ASN A 64 -9.64 2.94 -13.24
CA ASN A 64 -9.41 1.69 -13.97
C ASN A 64 -8.25 1.79 -15.00
N GLU A 65 -7.32 2.71 -14.78
CA GLU A 65 -6.05 2.78 -15.50
C GLU A 65 -5.11 1.70 -14.91
N HIS A 66 -5.47 0.44 -15.09
CA HIS A 66 -4.71 -0.68 -14.59
C HIS A 66 -3.55 -0.99 -15.54
N ASP A 67 -2.36 -0.53 -15.18
CA ASP A 67 -1.14 -1.22 -15.60
C ASP A 67 -1.07 -2.55 -14.83
N ARG A 68 -1.67 -3.57 -15.45
CA ARG A 68 -1.78 -4.93 -14.90
C ARG A 68 -0.41 -5.51 -14.55
N GLU A 69 0.64 -5.15 -15.31
CA GLU A 69 2.00 -5.60 -15.05
C GLU A 69 2.54 -4.98 -13.75
N ASN A 70 2.31 -3.68 -13.54
CA ASN A 70 2.69 -3.01 -12.30
C ASN A 70 1.91 -3.51 -11.08
N GLU A 71 0.62 -3.85 -11.23
CA GLU A 71 -0.17 -4.45 -10.15
C GLU A 71 0.41 -5.80 -9.73
N VAL A 72 0.67 -6.70 -10.70
CA VAL A 72 1.27 -8.01 -10.43
C VAL A 72 2.64 -7.85 -9.79
N ARG A 73 3.50 -6.98 -10.35
CA ARG A 73 4.86 -6.73 -9.84
C ARG A 73 4.83 -6.23 -8.39
N ASN A 74 3.94 -5.29 -8.07
CA ASN A 74 3.78 -4.78 -6.71
C ASN A 74 3.26 -5.85 -5.75
N LEU A 75 2.31 -6.67 -6.19
CA LEU A 75 1.73 -7.73 -5.38
C LEU A 75 2.77 -8.82 -5.07
N VAL A 76 3.56 -9.24 -6.06
CA VAL A 76 4.71 -10.17 -5.90
C VAL A 76 5.74 -9.59 -4.95
N LYS A 77 6.17 -8.33 -5.16
CA LYS A 77 7.17 -7.67 -4.31
C LYS A 77 6.72 -7.63 -2.84
N ASN A 78 5.47 -7.23 -2.59
CA ASN A 78 4.90 -7.20 -1.25
C ASN A 78 4.79 -8.58 -0.61
N TYR A 79 4.46 -9.61 -1.39
CA TYR A 79 4.41 -10.99 -0.93
C TYR A 79 5.80 -11.46 -0.49
N LEU A 80 6.82 -11.33 -1.35
CA LEU A 80 8.19 -11.77 -1.07
C LEU A 80 8.82 -11.06 0.13
N TYR A 81 8.67 -9.73 0.23
CA TYR A 81 9.20 -8.98 1.37
C TYR A 81 8.52 -9.36 2.69
N THR A 82 7.20 -9.56 2.67
CA THR A 82 6.48 -9.97 3.88
C THR A 82 6.87 -11.39 4.31
N GLU A 83 7.11 -12.30 3.36
CA GLU A 83 7.63 -13.64 3.66
C GLU A 83 9.03 -13.59 4.28
N GLY A 84 9.95 -12.83 3.68
CA GLY A 84 11.30 -12.64 4.23
C GLY A 84 11.26 -12.05 5.63
N TYR A 85 10.43 -11.02 5.85
CA TYR A 85 10.27 -10.43 7.18
C TYR A 85 9.70 -11.42 8.20
N LEU A 86 8.65 -12.16 7.86
CA LEU A 86 8.10 -13.19 8.75
C LEU A 86 9.12 -14.28 9.05
N LYS A 87 9.91 -14.72 8.07
CA LYS A 87 10.97 -15.72 8.27
C LYS A 87 11.98 -15.30 9.35
N HIS A 88 12.32 -14.02 9.43
CA HIS A 88 13.33 -13.53 10.37
C HIS A 88 12.78 -13.03 11.71
N TYR A 89 11.53 -12.54 11.74
CA TYR A 89 11.02 -11.81 12.89
C TYR A 89 9.77 -12.42 13.53
N ARG A 90 9.22 -13.52 12.99
CA ARG A 90 7.97 -14.13 13.49
C ARG A 90 7.96 -14.36 14.99
N ASP A 91 9.04 -14.89 15.55
CA ASP A 91 9.10 -15.25 16.98
C ASP A 91 9.32 -14.04 17.90
N LYS A 92 9.72 -12.90 17.33
CA LYS A 92 9.94 -11.63 18.04
C LYS A 92 8.70 -10.74 18.02
N LEU A 93 7.66 -11.11 17.26
CA LEU A 93 6.46 -10.30 17.05
C LEU A 93 5.30 -10.77 17.93
N PRO A 94 4.41 -9.86 18.36
CA PRO A 94 3.17 -10.25 19.01
C PRO A 94 2.34 -11.16 18.11
N LYS A 95 1.77 -12.23 18.69
CA LYS A 95 0.97 -13.24 17.95
C LYS A 95 -0.11 -12.62 17.07
N GLN A 96 -0.77 -11.57 17.54
CA GLN A 96 -1.82 -10.87 16.79
C GLN A 96 -1.28 -10.22 15.50
N ILE A 97 -0.08 -9.63 15.56
CA ILE A 97 0.57 -9.02 14.39
C ILE A 97 0.95 -10.09 13.37
N VAL A 98 1.54 -11.20 13.83
CA VAL A 98 1.88 -12.35 12.98
C VAL A 98 0.64 -12.89 12.27
N ASN A 99 -0.45 -13.11 13.00
CA ASN A 99 -1.71 -13.62 12.43
C ASN A 99 -2.28 -12.68 11.37
N ASN A 100 -2.23 -11.36 11.61
CA ASN A 100 -2.68 -10.38 10.62
C ASN A 100 -1.81 -10.38 9.36
N MET A 101 -0.50 -10.53 9.51
CA MET A 101 0.44 -10.61 8.38
C MET A 101 0.21 -11.89 7.57
N LEU A 102 0.03 -13.04 8.23
CA LEU A 102 -0.28 -14.31 7.57
C LEU A 102 -1.60 -14.25 6.80
N LYS A 103 -2.65 -13.71 7.40
CA LYS A 103 -3.94 -13.48 6.70
C LYS A 103 -3.73 -12.64 5.43
N LYS A 104 -2.98 -11.54 5.53
CA LYS A 104 -2.67 -10.70 4.36
C LYS A 104 -1.88 -11.46 3.29
N GLN A 105 -0.97 -12.37 3.67
CA GLN A 105 -0.24 -13.20 2.70
C GLN A 105 -1.15 -14.18 1.96
N VAL A 106 -2.09 -14.81 2.66
CA VAL A 106 -3.10 -15.67 2.03
C VAL A 106 -3.91 -14.89 0.98
N PHE A 107 -4.39 -13.69 1.32
CA PHE A 107 -5.13 -12.85 0.37
C PHE A 107 -4.30 -12.45 -0.85
N ARG A 108 -3.03 -12.08 -0.67
CA ARG A 108 -2.13 -11.74 -1.78
C ARG A 108 -1.89 -12.93 -2.70
N LYS A 109 -1.72 -14.14 -2.16
CA LYS A 109 -1.56 -15.37 -2.93
C LYS A 109 -2.80 -15.65 -3.79
N ILE A 110 -3.99 -15.59 -3.20
CA ILE A 110 -5.26 -15.76 -3.92
C ILE A 110 -5.41 -14.70 -5.03
N GLN A 111 -5.06 -13.44 -4.74
CA GLN A 111 -5.12 -12.38 -5.72
C GLN A 111 -4.15 -12.60 -6.89
N LEU A 112 -2.92 -13.08 -6.63
CA LEU A 112 -1.97 -13.48 -7.68
C LEU A 112 -2.53 -14.62 -8.53
N GLU A 113 -3.07 -15.67 -7.91
CA GLU A 113 -3.67 -16.81 -8.62
C GLU A 113 -4.83 -16.38 -9.52
N ASN A 114 -5.69 -15.48 -9.03
CA ASN A 114 -6.80 -14.96 -9.81
C ASN A 114 -6.33 -14.09 -10.99
N LEU A 115 -5.27 -13.30 -10.80
CA LEU A 115 -4.67 -12.50 -11.87
C LEU A 115 -4.04 -13.40 -12.95
N ILE A 116 -3.38 -14.49 -12.56
CA ILE A 116 -2.81 -15.48 -13.49
C ILE A 116 -3.92 -16.17 -14.29
N LYS A 117 -4.97 -16.67 -13.62
CA LYS A 117 -6.11 -17.32 -14.29
C LYS A 117 -6.78 -16.43 -15.34
N LYS A 118 -6.97 -15.15 -15.03
CA LYS A 118 -7.53 -14.19 -16.00
C LYS A 118 -6.66 -14.01 -17.24
N VAL A 119 -5.34 -14.10 -17.10
CA VAL A 119 -4.42 -14.05 -18.25
C VAL A 119 -4.54 -15.30 -19.11
N ASP A 120 -4.77 -16.46 -18.48
CA ASP A 120 -4.96 -17.72 -19.21
C ASP A 120 -6.33 -17.79 -19.90
N GLU A 121 -7.38 -17.17 -19.33
CA GLU A 121 -8.72 -17.08 -19.92
C GLU A 121 -8.84 -16.05 -21.06
N GLU A 122 -7.94 -15.07 -21.12
CA GLU A 122 -7.89 -14.04 -22.17
C GLU A 122 -7.03 -14.45 -23.39
N LYS A 123 -6.40 -15.64 -23.36
CA LYS A 123 -5.62 -16.22 -24.47
C LYS A 123 -6.44 -17.25 -25.25
#